data_AF-A0A377ZKX1-F1
#
_entry.id   AF-A0A377ZKX1-F1
#
_cell.length_a   1.000
_cell.length_b   1.000
_cell.length_c   1.000
_cell.angle_alpha   90.00
_cell.angle_beta   90.00
_cell.angle_gamma   90.00
#
_symmetry.space_group_name_H-M   'P 1'
#
loop_
_entity.id
_entity.type
_entity.pdbx_description
1 polymer ?
#
loop_
_entity_poly.entity_id
_entity_poly.type
_entity_poly.pdbx_seq_one_letter_code
_entity_poly.pdbx_strand_id
1 'polypeptide(L)'
;MALMGLGYRSVTLVKTDEFARMDVSDLQAKIAQAQANGEQIMAIVATAGTTDAGAIDPLRDIAGIAAEHQIWLHVDAAWGGALLLSEQYRDYLDGLELVDSVTLDFHKQFFQTISCGAFLLKDARHYELMRYQAAYLNSEFDEEHGVPNLVSKSLQTTRRFDALKLWMGLEALGQKQYAAIIDHGVTMAKNVAEYVKSQPTLELVMQPQLASVLFRSRPAQMAGSDAAAIALLNQRVGDALLASGRANVGVTEHNGVTCLKLTLLNPVVTLDDVKVLLNLVERTAQELLAQ
;
A
#
# COMPACT_ATOMS: atom_id res chain seq x y z
N MET A 1 6.30 -7.94 14.45
CA MET A 1 6.25 -8.31 15.88
C MET A 1 6.84 -9.67 16.22
N ALA A 2 6.44 -10.78 15.56
CA ALA A 2 6.98 -12.11 15.85
C ALA A 2 8.52 -12.22 15.75
N LEU A 3 9.12 -11.61 14.72
CA LEU A 3 10.58 -11.55 14.57
C LEU A 3 11.29 -10.78 15.71
N MET A 4 10.60 -9.87 16.40
CA MET A 4 11.13 -9.13 17.55
C MET A 4 10.87 -9.86 18.88
N GLY A 5 10.35 -11.10 18.85
CA GLY A 5 10.04 -11.89 20.05
C GLY A 5 8.75 -11.50 20.79
N LEU A 6 7.98 -10.54 20.28
CA LEU A 6 6.76 -10.03 20.94
C LEU A 6 5.50 -10.87 20.65
N GLY A 7 5.56 -11.77 19.66
CA GLY A 7 4.44 -12.62 19.25
C GLY A 7 3.29 -11.87 18.54
N TYR A 8 2.38 -12.61 17.90
CA TYR A 8 1.28 -12.01 17.12
C TYR A 8 0.22 -11.31 17.97
N ARG A 9 0.04 -11.74 19.23
CA ARG A 9 -0.94 -11.16 20.17
C ARG A 9 -0.55 -9.76 20.66
N SER A 10 0.67 -9.29 20.35
CA SER A 10 1.11 -7.91 20.61
C SER A 10 0.62 -6.90 19.57
N VAL A 11 -0.08 -7.35 18.53
CA VAL A 11 -0.68 -6.47 17.52
C VAL A 11 -2.17 -6.36 17.77
N THR A 12 -2.61 -5.17 18.15
CA THR A 12 -4.04 -4.83 18.24
C THR A 12 -4.50 -4.28 16.91
N LEU A 13 -5.46 -4.96 16.27
CA LEU A 13 -6.08 -4.48 15.04
C LEU A 13 -7.08 -3.37 15.37
N VAL A 14 -7.05 -2.32 14.56
CA VAL A 14 -8.04 -1.24 14.53
C VAL A 14 -9.00 -1.52 13.37
N LYS A 15 -10.29 -1.22 13.57
CA LYS A 15 -11.27 -1.32 12.49
C LYS A 15 -10.95 -0.36 11.35
N THR A 16 -11.54 -0.62 10.20
CA THR A 16 -11.52 0.30 9.07
C THR A 16 -12.88 0.94 8.83
N ASP A 17 -12.89 2.13 8.26
CA ASP A 17 -14.07 2.81 7.77
C ASP A 17 -14.59 2.22 6.44
N GLU A 18 -15.64 2.82 5.91
CA GLU A 18 -16.26 2.43 4.63
C GLU A 18 -15.34 2.60 3.40
N PHE A 19 -14.20 3.30 3.55
CA PHE A 19 -13.18 3.50 2.54
C PHE A 19 -11.92 2.66 2.79
N ALA A 20 -12.01 1.65 3.66
CA ALA A 20 -10.90 0.78 4.07
C ALA A 20 -9.70 1.53 4.68
N ARG A 21 -9.94 2.72 5.24
CA ARG A 21 -8.96 3.49 6.02
C ARG A 21 -9.12 3.16 7.50
N MET A 22 -8.08 3.32 8.30
CA MET A 22 -8.15 3.17 9.75
C MET A 22 -9.26 4.06 10.35
N ASP A 23 -10.14 3.45 11.15
CA ASP A 23 -11.17 4.16 11.91
C ASP A 23 -10.54 4.84 13.13
N VAL A 24 -10.51 6.17 13.10
CA VAL A 24 -9.93 7.03 14.13
C VAL A 24 -10.66 6.88 15.47
N SER A 25 -11.97 6.65 15.46
CA SER A 25 -12.76 6.46 16.69
C SER A 25 -12.45 5.12 17.34
N ASP A 26 -12.33 4.05 16.54
CA ASP A 26 -11.92 2.74 17.04
C ASP A 26 -10.47 2.79 17.56
N LEU A 27 -9.55 3.50 16.88
CA LEU A 27 -8.18 3.73 17.36
C LEU A 27 -8.17 4.35 18.76
N GLN A 28 -8.90 5.44 18.99
CA GLN A 28 -9.00 6.08 20.30
C GLN A 28 -9.57 5.13 21.36
N ALA A 29 -10.60 4.35 21.01
CA ALA A 29 -11.16 3.36 21.92
C ALA A 29 -10.15 2.25 22.29
N LYS A 30 -9.33 1.79 21.33
CA LYS A 30 -8.26 0.81 21.59
C LYS A 30 -7.17 1.37 22.49
N ILE A 31 -6.76 2.63 22.29
CA ILE A 31 -5.78 3.30 23.14
C ILE A 31 -6.31 3.41 24.58
N ALA A 32 -7.55 3.87 24.75
CA ALA A 32 -8.18 3.97 26.07
C ALA A 32 -8.29 2.61 26.77
N GLN A 33 -8.65 1.56 26.04
CA GLN A 33 -8.72 0.20 26.58
C GLN A 33 -7.34 -0.33 27.01
N ALA A 34 -6.30 -0.13 26.20
CA ALA A 34 -4.94 -0.53 26.53
C ALA A 34 -4.44 0.20 27.79
N GLN A 35 -4.70 1.50 27.90
CA GLN A 35 -4.39 2.28 29.10
C GLN A 35 -5.13 1.78 30.34
N ALA A 36 -6.43 1.47 30.23
CA ALA A 36 -7.23 0.90 31.31
C ALA A 36 -6.71 -0.47 31.77
N ASN A 37 -6.13 -1.25 30.85
CA ASN A 37 -5.51 -2.54 31.15
C ASN A 37 -4.07 -2.42 31.70
N GLY A 38 -3.50 -1.22 31.75
CA GLY A 38 -2.08 -1.01 32.09
C GLY A 38 -1.11 -1.53 31.03
N GLU A 39 -1.55 -1.67 29.78
CA GLU A 39 -0.73 -2.09 28.65
C GLU A 39 0.14 -0.93 28.14
N GLN A 40 1.37 -1.24 27.72
CA GLN A 40 2.25 -0.27 27.07
C GLN A 40 2.05 -0.31 25.55
N ILE A 41 1.72 0.84 24.98
CA ILE A 41 1.59 1.00 23.53
C ILE A 41 2.95 1.44 22.97
N MET A 42 3.56 0.59 22.15
CA MET A 42 4.87 0.88 21.55
C MET A 42 4.76 1.86 20.38
N ALA A 43 3.80 1.63 19.48
CA ALA A 43 3.64 2.43 18.28
C ALA A 43 2.22 2.30 17.71
N ILE A 44 1.80 3.31 16.97
CA ILE A 44 0.72 3.25 16.00
C ILE A 44 1.36 3.07 14.62
N VAL A 45 0.82 2.14 13.81
CA VAL A 45 1.24 1.93 12.43
C VAL A 45 0.07 2.29 11.52
N ALA A 46 0.15 3.47 10.90
CA ALA A 46 -0.77 3.88 9.85
C ALA A 46 -0.24 3.48 8.48
N THR A 47 -1.12 3.37 7.49
CA THR A 47 -0.80 2.92 6.14
C THR A 47 -1.17 3.99 5.11
N ALA A 48 -0.19 4.41 4.32
CA ALA A 48 -0.40 5.24 3.15
C ALA A 48 -0.37 4.36 1.90
N GLY A 49 -1.51 3.74 1.60
CA GLY A 49 -1.70 2.85 0.47
C GLY A 49 -1.76 1.37 0.89
N THR A 50 -2.90 0.95 1.42
CA THR A 50 -3.15 -0.46 1.78
C THR A 50 -3.02 -1.37 0.57
N THR A 51 -2.56 -2.59 0.79
CA THR A 51 -2.25 -3.53 -0.30
C THR A 51 -3.46 -3.78 -1.19
N ASP A 52 -4.65 -3.98 -0.64
CA ASP A 52 -5.84 -4.35 -1.41
C ASP A 52 -6.52 -3.13 -2.04
N ALA A 53 -7.10 -2.26 -1.21
CA ALA A 53 -7.90 -1.13 -1.67
C ALA A 53 -7.06 0.08 -2.12
N GLY A 54 -5.76 0.12 -1.79
CA GLY A 54 -4.95 1.32 -1.97
C GLY A 54 -5.43 2.48 -1.10
N ALA A 55 -6.08 2.17 0.04
CA ALA A 55 -6.62 3.15 0.95
C ALA A 55 -5.48 3.87 1.69
N ILE A 56 -5.71 5.15 2.01
CA ILE A 56 -4.75 5.97 2.74
C ILE A 56 -5.39 6.38 4.05
N ASP A 57 -4.79 5.97 5.15
CA ASP A 57 -5.26 6.32 6.50
C ASP A 57 -5.25 7.85 6.70
N PRO A 58 -6.13 8.41 7.55
CA PRO A 58 -6.16 9.84 7.85
C PRO A 58 -4.95 10.26 8.70
N LEU A 59 -3.79 10.43 8.04
CA LEU A 59 -2.49 10.53 8.70
C LEU A 59 -2.42 11.72 9.67
N ARG A 60 -2.97 12.87 9.31
CA ARG A 60 -3.00 14.05 10.18
C ARG A 60 -3.76 13.82 11.49
N ASP A 61 -4.93 13.19 11.43
CA ASP A 61 -5.74 12.90 12.61
C ASP A 61 -5.05 11.87 13.51
N ILE A 62 -4.48 10.82 12.92
CA ILE A 62 -3.72 9.80 13.63
C ILE A 62 -2.47 10.40 14.28
N ALA A 63 -1.78 11.31 13.60
CA ALA A 63 -0.63 12.03 14.14
C ALA A 63 -1.02 12.90 15.34
N GLY A 64 -2.19 13.55 15.31
CA GLY A 64 -2.72 14.29 16.46
C GLY A 64 -2.91 13.39 17.69
N ILE A 65 -3.53 12.22 17.50
CA ILE A 65 -3.75 11.23 18.58
C ILE A 65 -2.43 10.67 19.10
N ALA A 66 -1.50 10.33 18.21
CA ALA A 66 -0.19 9.83 18.57
C ALA A 66 0.58 10.85 19.43
N ALA A 67 0.54 12.12 19.05
CA ALA A 67 1.16 13.20 19.81
C ALA A 67 0.51 13.42 21.18
N GLU A 68 -0.82 13.41 21.27
CA GLU A 68 -1.57 13.55 22.53
C GLU A 68 -1.17 12.48 23.55
N HIS A 69 -0.99 11.23 23.10
CA HIS A 69 -0.64 10.11 23.95
C HIS A 69 0.86 9.79 24.01
N GLN A 70 1.70 10.57 23.35
CA GLN A 70 3.16 10.36 23.25
C GLN A 70 3.53 8.97 22.70
N ILE A 71 2.79 8.49 21.70
CA ILE A 71 2.99 7.18 21.07
C ILE A 71 3.78 7.40 19.76
N TRP A 72 4.76 6.52 19.48
CA TRP A 72 5.49 6.54 18.22
C TRP A 72 4.54 6.31 17.04
N LEU A 73 4.61 7.16 16.01
CA LEU A 73 3.85 6.98 14.77
C LEU A 73 4.75 6.56 13.62
N HIS A 74 4.53 5.34 13.13
CA HIS A 74 5.07 4.87 11.86
C HIS A 74 4.01 4.97 10.77
N VAL A 75 4.41 5.43 9.58
CA VAL A 75 3.59 5.28 8.37
C VAL A 75 4.25 4.29 7.41
N ASP A 76 3.55 3.20 7.12
CA ASP A 76 3.86 2.36 5.98
C ASP A 76 3.37 3.04 4.69
N ALA A 77 4.26 3.78 4.05
CA ALA A 77 4.03 4.41 2.75
C ALA A 77 4.71 3.62 1.62
N ALA A 78 4.88 2.30 1.79
CA ALA A 78 5.60 1.48 0.82
C ALA A 78 5.04 1.63 -0.59
N TRP A 79 3.71 1.66 -0.71
CA TRP A 79 3.05 1.88 -2.00
C TRP A 79 2.73 3.35 -2.27
N GLY A 80 1.91 3.98 -1.41
CA GLY A 80 1.40 5.33 -1.64
C GLY A 80 2.42 6.46 -1.45
N GLY A 81 3.61 6.18 -0.92
CA GLY A 81 4.66 7.19 -0.73
C GLY A 81 5.16 7.82 -2.03
N ALA A 82 4.92 7.18 -3.19
CA ALA A 82 5.21 7.77 -4.49
C ALA A 82 4.41 9.05 -4.75
N LEU A 83 3.24 9.22 -4.12
CA LEU A 83 2.46 10.46 -4.24
C LEU A 83 3.22 11.69 -3.74
N LEU A 84 4.32 11.54 -2.98
CA LEU A 84 5.23 12.65 -2.68
C LEU A 84 5.80 13.33 -3.93
N LEU A 85 5.89 12.63 -5.06
CA LEU A 85 6.34 13.20 -6.33
C LEU A 85 5.19 13.72 -7.19
N SER A 86 3.94 13.38 -6.88
CA SER A 86 2.75 13.79 -7.62
C SER A 86 2.53 15.30 -7.50
N GLU A 87 2.07 15.95 -8.58
CA GLU A 87 1.61 17.35 -8.54
C GLU A 87 0.11 17.46 -8.25
N GLN A 88 -0.65 16.38 -8.43
CA GLN A 88 -2.13 16.37 -8.32
C GLN A 88 -2.66 15.71 -7.06
N TYR A 89 -1.94 14.73 -6.52
CA TYR A 89 -2.45 13.81 -5.50
C TYR A 89 -1.57 13.79 -4.24
N ARG A 90 -0.56 14.66 -4.17
CA ARG A 90 0.32 14.76 -2.99
C ARG A 90 -0.45 15.00 -1.69
N ASP A 91 -1.54 15.76 -1.76
CA ASP A 91 -2.39 16.09 -0.61
C ASP A 91 -3.05 14.85 0.02
N TYR A 92 -3.06 13.69 -0.64
CA TYR A 92 -3.53 12.46 -0.02
C TYR A 92 -2.60 11.99 1.12
N LEU A 93 -1.36 12.47 1.15
CA LEU A 93 -0.39 12.20 2.20
C LEU A 93 -0.38 13.29 3.29
N ASP A 94 -1.45 14.07 3.41
CA ASP A 94 -1.59 15.13 4.41
C ASP A 94 -1.34 14.62 5.84
N GLY A 95 -0.31 15.15 6.50
CA GLY A 95 0.11 14.74 7.84
C GLY A 95 1.33 13.80 7.87
N LEU A 96 1.82 13.32 6.73
CA LEU A 96 3.02 12.47 6.67
C LEU A 96 4.27 13.18 7.25
N GLU A 97 4.36 14.50 7.18
CA GLU A 97 5.44 15.30 7.76
C GLU A 97 5.47 15.29 9.31
N LEU A 98 4.38 14.86 9.94
CA LEU A 98 4.24 14.86 11.39
C LEU A 98 4.82 13.60 12.05
N VAL A 99 5.02 12.53 11.28
CA VAL A 99 5.26 11.17 11.78
C VAL A 99 6.73 10.92 12.15
N ASP A 100 6.99 9.91 12.98
CA ASP A 100 8.35 9.62 13.48
C ASP A 100 9.18 8.79 12.49
N SER A 101 8.52 7.91 11.73
CA SER A 101 9.18 7.11 10.70
C SER A 101 8.29 6.73 9.53
N VAL A 102 8.91 6.49 8.37
CA VAL A 102 8.23 6.16 7.12
C VAL A 102 8.93 5.00 6.41
N THR A 103 8.15 4.05 5.90
CA THR A 103 8.61 3.03 4.95
C THR A 103 8.26 3.43 3.53
N LEU A 104 9.18 3.26 2.58
CA LEU A 104 8.98 3.50 1.14
C LEU A 104 9.50 2.32 0.32
N ASP A 105 8.74 1.84 -0.66
CA ASP A 105 9.21 0.85 -1.64
C ASP A 105 9.30 1.49 -3.02
N PHE A 106 10.49 1.92 -3.40
CA PHE A 106 10.76 2.46 -4.73
C PHE A 106 10.47 1.46 -5.86
N HIS A 107 10.53 0.16 -5.56
CA HIS A 107 10.21 -0.88 -6.53
C HIS A 107 8.71 -1.11 -6.76
N LYS A 108 7.84 -0.32 -6.10
CA LYS A 108 6.40 -0.28 -6.36
C LYS A 108 6.06 0.88 -7.29
N GLN A 109 5.43 1.93 -6.77
CA GLN A 109 4.92 3.06 -7.56
C GLN A 109 6.03 4.07 -7.93
N PHE A 110 7.29 3.79 -7.57
CA PHE A 110 8.43 4.49 -8.14
C PHE A 110 9.12 3.70 -9.26
N PHE A 111 8.56 2.61 -9.80
CA PHE A 111 9.05 1.98 -11.04
C PHE A 111 10.51 1.48 -11.01
N GLN A 112 11.09 1.26 -9.83
CA GLN A 112 12.41 0.66 -9.71
C GLN A 112 12.34 -0.86 -9.78
N THR A 113 13.44 -1.51 -10.18
CA THR A 113 13.53 -2.97 -10.15
C THR A 113 13.61 -3.48 -8.71
N ILE A 114 12.98 -4.62 -8.44
CA ILE A 114 13.01 -5.27 -7.11
C ILE A 114 14.45 -5.72 -6.78
N SER A 115 14.94 -5.55 -5.56
CA SER A 115 14.36 -4.83 -4.41
C SER A 115 14.88 -3.39 -4.35
N CYS A 116 14.03 -2.42 -4.01
CA CYS A 116 14.47 -1.03 -3.78
C CYS A 116 13.54 -0.33 -2.81
N GLY A 117 14.03 0.12 -1.67
CA GLY A 117 13.20 0.77 -0.65
C GLY A 117 14.04 1.57 0.36
N ALA A 118 13.35 2.32 1.21
CA ALA A 118 13.93 3.11 2.27
C ALA A 118 13.10 3.01 3.55
N PHE A 119 13.79 3.08 4.69
CA PHE A 119 13.22 3.35 5.99
C PHE A 119 13.79 4.69 6.46
N LEU A 120 12.90 5.66 6.65
CA LEU A 120 13.24 7.03 6.99
C LEU A 120 12.82 7.31 8.43
N LEU A 121 13.70 7.97 9.18
CA LEU A 121 13.44 8.48 10.52
C LEU A 121 13.40 10.00 10.47
N LYS A 122 12.44 10.62 11.15
CA LYS A 122 12.36 12.08 11.27
C LYS A 122 13.56 12.67 12.02
N ASP A 123 13.96 11.99 13.09
CA ASP A 123 15.17 12.31 13.84
C ASP A 123 16.25 11.25 13.56
N ALA A 124 17.34 11.67 12.92
CA ALA A 124 18.45 10.80 12.56
C ALA A 124 19.13 10.15 13.78
N ARG A 125 19.02 10.73 14.98
CA ARG A 125 19.58 10.15 16.22
C ARG A 125 18.94 8.80 16.55
N HIS A 126 17.72 8.53 16.10
CA HIS A 126 17.07 7.25 16.35
C HIS A 126 17.71 6.07 15.59
N TYR A 127 18.56 6.32 14.57
CA TYR A 127 19.38 5.25 13.99
C TYR A 127 20.39 4.66 15.00
N GLU A 128 20.75 5.40 16.06
CA GLU A 128 21.66 4.89 17.10
C GLU A 128 21.06 3.71 17.88
N LEU A 129 19.72 3.56 17.91
CA LEU A 129 19.05 2.46 18.60
C LEU A 129 19.33 1.09 17.97
N MET A 130 19.75 1.05 16.70
CA MET A 130 20.16 -0.17 15.99
C MET A 130 21.67 -0.24 15.77
N ARG A 131 22.44 0.71 16.32
CA ARG A 131 23.88 0.77 16.11
C ARG A 131 24.55 -0.44 16.74
N TYR A 132 25.37 -1.11 15.94
CA TYR A 132 26.33 -2.09 16.40
C TYR A 132 27.72 -1.69 15.92
N GLN A 133 28.69 -1.69 16.84
CA GLN A 133 30.07 -1.30 16.56
C GLN A 133 30.96 -2.54 16.50
N ALA A 134 31.63 -2.72 15.37
CA ALA A 134 32.63 -3.74 15.15
C ALA A 134 33.89 -3.10 14.58
N ALA A 135 35.03 -3.26 15.25
CA ALA A 135 36.27 -2.57 14.92
C ALA A 135 36.74 -2.76 13.46
N TYR A 136 36.40 -3.89 12.84
CA TYR A 136 36.73 -4.18 11.44
C TYR A 136 35.78 -3.51 10.41
N LEU A 137 34.56 -3.16 10.81
CA LEU A 137 33.52 -2.62 9.91
C LEU A 137 33.33 -1.12 10.07
N ASN A 138 33.43 -0.62 11.31
CA ASN A 138 33.21 0.78 11.65
C ASN A 138 34.08 1.16 12.85
N SER A 139 35.35 1.45 12.56
CA SER A 139 36.31 1.86 13.59
C SER A 139 35.98 3.28 14.07
N GLU A 140 36.21 3.54 15.36
CA GLU A 140 36.03 4.89 15.94
C GLU A 140 36.94 5.91 15.25
N PHE A 141 38.16 5.48 14.88
CA PHE A 141 39.09 6.30 14.13
C PHE A 141 38.48 6.78 12.81
N ASP A 142 37.91 5.88 12.01
CA ASP A 142 37.31 6.27 10.72
C ASP A 142 36.10 7.20 10.91
N GLU A 143 35.28 6.96 11.94
CA GLU A 143 34.13 7.82 12.27
C GLU A 143 34.56 9.22 12.74
N GLU A 144 35.58 9.32 13.60
CA GLU A 144 36.16 10.59 14.05
C GLU A 144 36.74 11.41 12.88
N HIS A 145 37.25 10.72 11.86
CA HIS A 145 37.75 11.34 10.63
C HIS A 145 36.66 11.58 9.57
N GLY A 146 35.39 11.30 9.91
CA GLY A 146 34.24 11.58 9.06
C GLY A 146 34.09 10.65 7.85
N VAL A 147 34.69 9.46 7.90
CA VAL A 147 34.55 8.45 6.84
C VAL A 147 33.09 7.99 6.78
N PRO A 148 32.40 8.11 5.63
CA PRO A 148 31.00 7.71 5.53
C PRO A 148 30.80 6.22 5.82
N ASN A 149 29.94 5.91 6.79
CA ASN A 149 29.55 4.55 7.15
C ASN A 149 28.01 4.44 7.22
N LEU A 150 27.47 3.43 6.54
CA LEU A 150 26.02 3.14 6.51
C LEU A 150 25.64 1.84 7.23
N VAL A 151 26.63 1.08 7.73
CA VAL A 151 26.39 -0.20 8.42
C VAL A 151 25.59 0.00 9.70
N SER A 152 25.82 1.10 10.42
CA SER A 152 25.12 1.43 11.67
C SER A 152 23.64 1.81 11.47
N LYS A 153 23.17 2.01 10.24
CA LYS A 153 21.80 2.43 9.91
C LYS A 153 20.96 1.30 9.31
N SER A 154 21.37 0.04 9.53
CA SER A 154 20.86 -1.10 8.80
C SER A 154 21.00 -2.38 9.61
N LEU A 155 20.00 -3.26 9.52
CA LEU A 155 20.10 -4.64 10.04
C LEU A 155 21.05 -5.52 9.19
N GLN A 156 21.31 -5.10 7.95
CA GLN A 156 22.23 -5.77 7.03
C GLN A 156 23.59 -5.06 7.01
N THR A 157 24.68 -5.84 7.03
CA THR A 157 26.04 -5.34 6.78
C THR A 157 26.24 -5.07 5.28
N THR A 158 26.48 -6.12 4.48
CA THR A 158 26.67 -6.01 3.03
C THR A 158 25.35 -5.73 2.32
N ARG A 159 25.34 -4.73 1.42
CA ARG A 159 24.14 -4.29 0.69
C ARG A 159 24.44 -4.03 -0.78
N ARG A 160 23.40 -4.16 -1.62
CA ARG A 160 23.46 -3.73 -3.03
C ARG A 160 23.41 -2.21 -3.13
N PHE A 161 23.93 -1.65 -4.21
CA PHE A 161 23.87 -0.22 -4.48
C PHE A 161 22.51 0.18 -5.09
N ASP A 162 21.42 -0.11 -4.36
CA ASP A 162 20.06 0.14 -4.85
C ASP A 162 19.73 1.64 -4.98
N ALA A 163 20.49 2.51 -4.31
CA ALA A 163 20.37 3.95 -4.49
C ALA A 163 20.76 4.41 -5.91
N LEU A 164 21.65 3.68 -6.62
CA LEU A 164 22.06 4.04 -7.97
C LEU A 164 20.90 3.96 -8.96
N LYS A 165 20.12 2.88 -8.95
CA LYS A 165 18.98 2.73 -9.87
C LYS A 165 17.90 3.78 -9.63
N LEU A 166 17.62 4.10 -8.36
CA LEU A 166 16.69 5.18 -8.02
C LEU A 166 17.20 6.51 -8.56
N TRP A 167 18.47 6.84 -8.29
CA TRP A 167 19.09 8.07 -8.79
C TRP A 167 19.07 8.13 -10.32
N MET A 168 19.46 7.05 -11.01
CA MET A 168 19.40 6.99 -12.48
C MET A 168 17.99 7.18 -13.03
N GLY A 169 16.97 6.61 -12.39
CA GLY A 169 15.57 6.81 -12.79
C GLY A 169 15.12 8.26 -12.63
N LEU A 170 15.47 8.90 -11.52
CA LEU A 170 15.16 10.30 -11.25
C LEU A 170 15.87 11.24 -12.23
N GLU A 171 17.16 11.01 -12.51
CA GLU A 171 17.94 11.80 -13.47
C GLU A 171 17.46 11.62 -14.91
N ALA A 172 17.14 10.38 -15.32
CA ALA A 172 16.75 10.09 -16.69
C ALA A 172 15.37 10.65 -17.07
N LEU A 173 14.41 10.60 -16.13
CA LEU A 173 13.04 11.07 -16.37
C LEU A 173 12.84 12.53 -15.93
N GLY A 174 13.56 12.96 -14.90
CA GLY A 174 13.26 14.19 -14.18
C GLY A 174 11.98 14.08 -13.35
N GLN A 175 11.82 15.02 -12.41
CA GLN A 175 10.69 15.02 -11.47
C GLN A 175 9.32 15.09 -12.16
N LYS A 176 9.18 15.95 -13.18
CA LYS A 176 7.90 16.18 -13.88
C LYS A 176 7.38 14.93 -14.58
N GLN A 177 8.25 14.20 -15.28
CA GLN A 177 7.82 12.98 -15.98
C GLN A 177 7.50 11.86 -14.99
N TYR A 178 8.25 11.76 -13.89
CA TYR A 178 7.96 10.85 -12.80
C TYR A 178 6.57 11.12 -12.18
N ALA A 179 6.28 12.39 -11.88
CA ALA A 179 4.99 12.83 -11.38
C ALA A 179 3.86 12.44 -12.34
N ALA A 180 4.01 12.72 -13.64
CA ALA A 180 3.02 12.38 -14.65
C ALA A 180 2.72 10.87 -14.73
N ILE A 181 3.74 10.03 -14.60
CA ILE A 181 3.57 8.56 -14.58
C ILE A 181 2.77 8.11 -13.35
N ILE A 182 3.08 8.68 -12.18
CA ILE A 182 2.37 8.38 -10.92
C ILE A 182 0.91 8.85 -11.01
N ASP A 183 0.70 10.07 -11.49
CA ASP A 183 -0.61 10.69 -11.68
C ASP A 183 -1.48 9.90 -12.66
N HIS A 184 -0.88 9.36 -13.73
CA HIS A 184 -1.57 8.52 -14.71
C HIS A 184 -2.20 7.31 -14.05
N GLY A 185 -1.47 6.59 -13.19
CA GLY A 185 -1.99 5.39 -12.52
C GLY A 185 -3.20 5.69 -11.62
N VAL A 186 -3.13 6.78 -10.84
CA VAL A 186 -4.24 7.20 -9.95
C VAL A 186 -5.45 7.69 -10.76
N THR A 187 -5.21 8.49 -11.80
CA THR A 187 -6.27 8.99 -12.69
C THR A 187 -6.93 7.85 -13.47
N MET A 188 -6.15 6.89 -13.94
CA MET A 188 -6.65 5.70 -14.62
C MET A 188 -7.55 4.88 -13.69
N ALA A 189 -7.18 4.70 -12.42
CA ALA A 189 -8.03 4.01 -11.46
C ALA A 189 -9.39 4.67 -11.30
N LYS A 190 -9.43 6.00 -11.20
CA LYS A 190 -10.70 6.77 -11.16
C LYS A 190 -11.54 6.56 -12.42
N ASN A 191 -10.91 6.64 -13.60
CA ASN A 191 -11.61 6.43 -14.88
C ASN A 191 -12.15 5.00 -15.03
N VAL A 192 -11.38 4.00 -14.61
CA VAL A 192 -11.79 2.59 -14.60
C VAL A 192 -12.93 2.38 -13.61
N ALA A 193 -12.90 2.99 -12.43
CA ALA A 193 -13.98 2.91 -11.46
C ALA A 193 -15.30 3.48 -11.99
N GLU A 194 -15.27 4.63 -12.67
CA GLU A 194 -16.45 5.19 -13.34
C GLU A 194 -16.96 4.27 -14.46
N TYR A 195 -16.07 3.68 -15.25
CA TYR A 195 -16.46 2.70 -16.25
C TYR A 195 -17.12 1.47 -15.61
N VAL A 196 -16.53 0.90 -14.56
CA VAL A 196 -17.09 -0.25 -13.82
C VAL A 196 -18.50 0.06 -13.30
N LYS A 197 -18.73 1.23 -12.71
CA LYS A 197 -20.07 1.66 -12.25
C LYS A 197 -21.10 1.73 -13.38
N SER A 198 -20.66 2.07 -14.59
CA SER A 198 -21.55 2.16 -15.76
C SER A 198 -21.94 0.79 -16.34
N GLN A 199 -21.27 -0.29 -15.93
CA GLN A 199 -21.57 -1.64 -16.43
C GLN A 199 -22.60 -2.34 -15.52
N PRO A 200 -23.73 -2.83 -16.05
CA PRO A 200 -24.78 -3.47 -15.23
C PRO A 200 -24.38 -4.85 -14.68
N THR A 201 -23.31 -5.42 -15.21
CA THR A 201 -22.75 -6.74 -14.90
C THR A 201 -21.58 -6.67 -13.93
N LEU A 202 -21.10 -5.47 -13.59
CA LEU A 202 -20.00 -5.26 -12.68
C LEU A 202 -20.46 -4.43 -11.47
N GLU A 203 -19.79 -4.64 -10.35
CA GLU A 203 -20.00 -3.90 -9.13
C GLU A 203 -18.67 -3.30 -8.70
N LEU A 204 -18.59 -1.97 -8.59
CA LEU A 204 -17.45 -1.33 -7.95
C LEU A 204 -17.53 -1.56 -6.44
N VAL A 205 -16.48 -2.10 -5.85
CA VAL A 205 -16.46 -2.40 -4.40
C VAL A 205 -16.18 -1.14 -3.59
N MET A 206 -15.31 -0.24 -4.08
CA MET A 206 -14.91 0.97 -3.37
C MET A 206 -14.40 2.04 -4.34
N GLN A 207 -14.53 3.32 -3.97
CA GLN A 207 -13.84 4.39 -4.70
C GLN A 207 -12.32 4.26 -4.56
N PRO A 208 -11.56 4.28 -5.66
CA PRO A 208 -10.11 4.16 -5.61
C PRO A 208 -9.46 5.43 -5.04
N GLN A 209 -8.53 5.23 -4.11
CA GLN A 209 -7.69 6.30 -3.54
C GLN A 209 -6.28 6.31 -4.17
N LEU A 210 -5.82 5.17 -4.67
CA LEU A 210 -4.57 4.99 -5.40
C LEU A 210 -4.82 4.28 -6.74
N ALA A 211 -3.75 3.80 -7.39
CA ALA A 211 -3.81 2.98 -8.59
C ALA A 211 -4.34 1.54 -8.35
N SER A 212 -5.36 1.38 -7.49
CA SER A 212 -6.06 0.12 -7.19
C SER A 212 -7.53 0.24 -7.54
N VAL A 213 -8.10 -0.73 -8.24
CA VAL A 213 -9.56 -0.82 -8.42
C VAL A 213 -10.03 -2.18 -7.94
N LEU A 214 -10.91 -2.18 -6.94
CA LEU A 214 -11.60 -3.37 -6.46
C LEU A 214 -13.01 -3.42 -7.04
N PHE A 215 -13.35 -4.54 -7.66
CA PHE A 215 -14.63 -4.72 -8.32
C PHE A 215 -15.05 -6.19 -8.28
N ARG A 216 -16.31 -6.46 -8.60
CA ARG A 216 -16.86 -7.80 -8.73
C ARG A 216 -17.58 -7.95 -10.06
N SER A 217 -17.55 -9.15 -10.61
CA SER A 217 -18.55 -9.59 -11.58
C SER A 217 -19.84 -9.93 -10.82
N ARG A 218 -20.94 -9.28 -11.22
CA ARG A 218 -22.27 -9.41 -10.64
C ARG A 218 -23.34 -9.34 -11.73
N PRO A 219 -23.39 -10.32 -12.65
CA PRO A 219 -24.35 -10.34 -13.74
C PRO A 219 -25.79 -10.55 -13.23
N ALA A 220 -26.80 -10.15 -14.01
CA ALA A 220 -28.21 -10.17 -13.59
C ALA A 220 -28.73 -11.56 -13.20
N GLN A 221 -28.14 -12.65 -13.73
CA GLN A 221 -28.45 -14.04 -13.35
C GLN A 221 -28.16 -14.32 -11.87
N MET A 222 -27.28 -13.53 -11.25
CA MET A 222 -26.92 -13.61 -9.83
C MET A 222 -27.77 -12.66 -8.97
N ALA A 223 -28.85 -12.09 -9.51
CA ALA A 223 -29.77 -11.26 -8.73
C ALA A 223 -30.41 -12.10 -7.63
N GLY A 224 -30.18 -11.72 -6.37
CA GLY A 224 -30.66 -12.46 -5.20
C GLY A 224 -29.74 -13.59 -4.72
N SER A 225 -28.60 -13.82 -5.38
CA SER A 225 -27.56 -14.73 -4.87
C SER A 225 -26.96 -14.21 -3.56
N ASP A 226 -26.57 -15.13 -2.69
CA ASP A 226 -25.89 -14.81 -1.45
C ASP A 226 -24.42 -14.41 -1.67
N ALA A 227 -23.79 -13.94 -0.60
CA ALA A 227 -22.40 -13.51 -0.60
C ALA A 227 -21.42 -14.63 -0.99
N ALA A 228 -21.71 -15.89 -0.63
CA ALA A 228 -20.85 -17.03 -0.91
C ALA A 228 -20.86 -17.39 -2.40
N ALA A 229 -22.02 -17.34 -3.05
CA ALA A 229 -22.13 -17.53 -4.49
C ALA A 229 -21.39 -16.43 -5.27
N ILE A 230 -21.54 -15.16 -4.85
CA ILE A 230 -20.81 -14.02 -5.44
C ILE A 230 -19.30 -14.19 -5.29
N ALA A 231 -18.84 -14.57 -4.09
CA ALA A 231 -17.44 -14.83 -3.82
C ALA A 231 -16.88 -15.94 -4.73
N LEU A 232 -17.58 -17.08 -4.79
CA LEU A 232 -17.17 -18.22 -5.60
C LEU A 232 -17.09 -17.90 -7.10
N LEU A 233 -18.06 -17.14 -7.64
CA LEU A 233 -18.02 -16.72 -9.04
C LEU A 233 -16.76 -15.88 -9.31
N ASN A 234 -16.47 -14.88 -8.48
CA ASN A 234 -15.33 -13.99 -8.68
C ASN A 234 -13.99 -14.73 -8.56
N GLN A 235 -13.87 -15.67 -7.61
CA GLN A 235 -12.73 -16.57 -7.51
C GLN A 235 -12.54 -17.37 -8.82
N ARG A 236 -13.61 -18.05 -9.28
CA ARG A 236 -13.56 -18.87 -10.51
C ARG A 236 -13.22 -18.04 -11.75
N VAL A 237 -13.68 -16.80 -11.83
CA VAL A 237 -13.34 -15.90 -12.94
C VAL A 237 -11.85 -15.58 -12.95
N GLY A 238 -11.27 -15.21 -11.79
CA GLY A 238 -9.83 -15.00 -11.67
C GLY A 238 -9.01 -16.23 -12.07
N ASP A 239 -9.39 -17.39 -11.54
CA ASP A 239 -8.71 -18.67 -11.80
C ASP A 239 -8.79 -19.07 -13.28
N ALA A 240 -9.97 -18.95 -13.90
CA ALA A 240 -10.17 -19.29 -15.31
C ALA A 240 -9.38 -18.37 -16.25
N LEU A 241 -9.30 -17.07 -15.94
CA LEU A 241 -8.49 -16.14 -16.71
C LEU A 241 -7.01 -16.49 -16.62
N LEU A 242 -6.50 -16.74 -15.41
CA LEU A 242 -5.11 -17.12 -15.19
C LEU A 242 -4.78 -18.43 -15.88
N ALA A 243 -5.60 -19.47 -15.70
CA ALA A 243 -5.40 -20.79 -16.31
C ALA A 243 -5.45 -20.72 -17.85
N SER A 244 -6.27 -19.83 -18.42
CA SER A 244 -6.33 -19.64 -19.87
C SER A 244 -5.13 -18.89 -20.47
N GLY A 245 -4.30 -18.25 -19.63
CA GLY A 245 -3.18 -17.40 -20.07
C GLY A 245 -3.59 -16.08 -20.74
N ARG A 246 -4.90 -15.78 -20.79
CA ARG A 246 -5.42 -14.55 -21.44
C ARG A 246 -5.23 -13.31 -20.58
N ALA A 247 -5.29 -13.44 -19.26
CA ALA A 247 -5.12 -12.34 -18.32
C ALA A 247 -4.72 -12.83 -16.92
N ASN A 248 -4.06 -11.97 -16.15
CA ASN A 248 -3.87 -12.15 -14.72
C ASN A 248 -4.59 -11.00 -13.99
N VAL A 249 -5.72 -11.29 -13.35
CA VAL A 249 -6.50 -10.34 -12.55
C VAL A 249 -6.32 -10.72 -11.09
N GLY A 250 -5.96 -9.74 -10.26
CA GLY A 250 -5.78 -10.00 -8.84
C GLY A 250 -7.09 -10.45 -8.20
N VAL A 251 -6.99 -11.30 -7.18
CA VAL A 251 -8.12 -11.74 -6.36
C VAL A 251 -7.81 -11.40 -4.91
N THR A 252 -8.78 -10.80 -4.23
CA THR A 252 -8.70 -10.43 -2.80
C THR A 252 -10.10 -10.49 -2.19
N GLU A 253 -10.28 -10.01 -0.97
CA GLU A 253 -11.57 -9.99 -0.28
C GLU A 253 -11.87 -8.60 0.27
N HIS A 254 -13.16 -8.26 0.29
CA HIS A 254 -13.67 -7.11 1.03
C HIS A 254 -14.91 -7.54 1.81
N ASN A 255 -14.90 -7.33 3.13
CA ASN A 255 -15.93 -7.79 4.06
C ASN A 255 -16.24 -9.30 3.93
N GLY A 256 -15.21 -10.12 3.74
CA GLY A 256 -15.32 -11.58 3.62
C GLY A 256 -15.93 -12.06 2.29
N VAL A 257 -16.06 -11.18 1.30
CA VAL A 257 -16.57 -11.54 -0.03
C VAL A 257 -15.50 -11.23 -1.08
N THR A 258 -15.15 -12.26 -1.85
CA THR A 258 -14.11 -12.19 -2.89
C THR A 258 -14.39 -11.08 -3.91
N CYS A 259 -13.32 -10.38 -4.28
CA CYS A 259 -13.30 -9.30 -5.25
C CYS A 259 -12.16 -9.54 -6.25
N LEU A 260 -12.36 -9.05 -7.47
CA LEU A 260 -11.31 -8.88 -8.44
C LEU A 260 -10.60 -7.54 -8.22
N LYS A 261 -9.32 -7.50 -8.56
CA LYS A 261 -8.44 -6.35 -8.34
C LYS A 261 -7.62 -6.03 -9.59
N LEU A 262 -7.61 -4.76 -9.96
CA LEU A 262 -6.66 -4.19 -10.93
C LEU A 262 -5.67 -3.29 -10.19
N THR A 263 -4.37 -3.53 -10.42
CA THR A 263 -3.29 -2.62 -9.99
C THR A 263 -2.73 -1.92 -11.22
N LEU A 264 -3.04 -0.63 -11.38
CA LEU A 264 -2.84 0.13 -12.62
C LEU A 264 -1.50 0.87 -12.60
N LEU A 265 -0.40 0.10 -12.69
CA LEU A 265 0.96 0.65 -12.64
C LEU A 265 1.56 0.90 -14.02
N ASN A 266 1.19 0.14 -15.06
CA ASN A 266 1.86 0.27 -16.37
C ASN A 266 1.55 1.64 -17.02
N PRO A 267 2.56 2.52 -17.22
CA PRO A 267 2.34 3.90 -17.65
C PRO A 267 1.81 4.05 -19.08
N VAL A 268 1.91 3.00 -19.90
CA VAL A 268 1.45 3.04 -21.30
C VAL A 268 0.07 2.41 -21.49
N VAL A 269 -0.51 1.82 -20.44
CA VAL A 269 -1.87 1.26 -20.51
C VAL A 269 -2.89 2.38 -20.58
N THR A 270 -3.83 2.25 -21.51
CA THR A 270 -4.95 3.17 -21.71
C THR A 270 -6.24 2.62 -21.09
N LEU A 271 -7.27 3.46 -20.98
CA LEU A 271 -8.58 3.02 -20.52
C LEU A 271 -9.18 1.95 -21.44
N ASP A 272 -8.96 2.06 -22.76
CA ASP A 272 -9.52 1.10 -23.71
C ASP A 272 -8.86 -0.28 -23.59
N ASP A 273 -7.56 -0.34 -23.27
CA ASP A 273 -6.89 -1.61 -22.93
C ASP A 273 -7.53 -2.26 -21.69
N VAL A 274 -7.85 -1.45 -20.67
CA VAL A 274 -8.53 -1.96 -19.46
C VAL A 274 -9.96 -2.41 -19.76
N LYS A 275 -10.69 -1.71 -20.65
CA LYS A 275 -12.03 -2.16 -21.07
C LYS A 275 -11.98 -3.51 -21.80
N VAL A 276 -10.95 -3.78 -22.59
CA VAL A 276 -10.77 -5.10 -23.21
C VAL A 276 -10.64 -6.19 -22.14
N LEU A 277 -9.87 -5.93 -21.07
CA LEU A 277 -9.74 -6.83 -19.94
C LEU A 277 -11.07 -7.01 -19.18
N LEU A 278 -11.80 -5.93 -18.89
CA LEU A 278 -13.08 -6.00 -18.18
C LEU A 278 -14.13 -6.78 -19.00
N ASN A 279 -14.20 -6.56 -20.32
CA ASN A 279 -15.05 -7.36 -21.20
C ASN A 279 -14.69 -8.85 -21.15
N LEU A 280 -13.40 -9.19 -21.01
CA LEU A 280 -12.97 -10.58 -20.87
C LEU A 280 -13.39 -11.19 -19.52
N VAL A 281 -13.34 -10.40 -18.44
CA VAL A 281 -13.87 -10.78 -17.12
C VAL A 281 -15.36 -11.09 -17.22
N GLU A 282 -16.15 -10.21 -17.84
CA GLU A 282 -17.60 -10.38 -18.00
C GLU A 282 -17.95 -11.63 -18.82
N ARG A 283 -17.28 -11.83 -19.96
CA ARG A 283 -17.48 -13.03 -20.80
C ARG A 283 -17.16 -14.31 -20.05
N THR A 284 -16.04 -14.32 -19.33
CA THR A 284 -15.63 -15.49 -18.53
C THR A 284 -16.66 -15.79 -17.44
N ALA A 285 -17.22 -14.76 -16.78
CA ALA A 285 -18.28 -14.95 -15.80
C ALA A 285 -19.56 -15.55 -16.42
N GLN A 286 -19.96 -15.10 -17.61
CA GLN A 286 -21.11 -15.65 -18.34
C GLN A 286 -20.89 -17.12 -18.73
N GLU A 287 -19.70 -17.46 -19.24
CA GLU A 287 -19.33 -18.84 -19.59
C GLU A 287 -19.39 -19.77 -18.37
N LEU A 288 -18.91 -19.32 -17.21
CA LEU A 288 -18.91 -20.09 -15.97
C LEU A 288 -20.29 -20.31 -15.36
N LEU A 289 -21.24 -19.39 -15.61
CA LEU A 289 -22.64 -19.52 -15.18
C LEU A 289 -23.48 -20.39 -16.11
N ALA A 290 -23.01 -20.62 -17.33
CA ALA A 290 -23.67 -21.50 -18.31
C ALA A 290 -23.27 -22.99 -18.15
N GLN A 291 -22.29 -23.29 -17.30
CA GLN A 291 -21.81 -24.64 -16.95
C GLN A 291 -22.53 -25.18 -15.72
#